data_AF-A0A538S6Q0-F1
#
_entry.id   AF-A0A538S6Q0-F1
#
_cell.length_a   1.000
_cell.length_b   1.000
_cell.length_c   1.000
_cell.angle_alpha   90.00
_cell.angle_beta   90.00
_cell.angle_gamma   90.00
#
_symmetry.space_group_name_H-M   'P 1'
#
loop_
_entity.id
_entity.type
_entity.pdbx_description
1 polymer ?
#
loop_
_entity_poly.entity_id
_entity_poly.type
_entity_poly.pdbx_seq_one_letter_code
_entity_poly.pdbx_strand_id
1 'polypeptide(L)'
;MVLATSFGLLLAGSALAQGTGRSLDIQPGGRQNGMGGAGVALIEDATAATWWNPAGLGFVERPAIELTYAQLVPGLASDVSYNYGTY
;
A
#
# COMPACT_ATOMS: atom_id res chain seq x y z
N MET A 1 44.03 -9.89 -20.38
CA MET A 1 42.58 -9.57 -20.38
C MET A 1 41.77 -10.57 -19.55
N VAL A 2 42.01 -11.88 -19.66
CA VAL A 2 41.27 -12.92 -18.89
C VAL A 2 41.43 -12.82 -17.36
N LEU A 3 42.63 -12.50 -16.86
CA LEU A 3 42.90 -12.45 -15.42
C LEU A 3 42.17 -11.31 -14.68
N ALA A 4 41.91 -10.19 -15.35
CA ALA A 4 41.22 -9.04 -14.78
C ALA A 4 39.71 -9.30 -14.61
N THR A 5 39.10 -10.02 -15.56
CA THR A 5 37.70 -10.45 -15.48
C THR A 5 37.46 -11.51 -14.40
N SER A 6 38.44 -12.41 -14.16
CA SER A 6 38.37 -13.40 -13.09
C SER A 6 38.39 -12.77 -11.69
N PHE A 7 39.16 -11.70 -11.50
CA PHE A 7 39.26 -11.00 -10.21
C PHE A 7 37.99 -10.20 -9.86
N GLY A 8 37.33 -9.61 -10.87
CA GLY A 8 36.05 -8.90 -10.67
C GLY A 8 34.91 -9.81 -10.22
N LEU A 9 34.91 -11.07 -10.62
CA LEU A 9 33.90 -12.05 -10.20
C LEU A 9 34.06 -12.47 -8.73
N LEU A 10 35.30 -12.48 -8.22
CA LEU A 10 35.63 -12.82 -6.83
C LEU A 10 35.29 -11.70 -5.84
N LEU A 11 35.18 -10.47 -6.32
CA LEU A 11 34.83 -9.27 -5.52
C LEU A 11 33.34 -8.89 -5.64
N ALA A 12 32.56 -9.61 -6.43
CA ALA A 12 31.13 -9.34 -6.59
C ALA A 12 30.37 -9.78 -5.32
N GLY A 13 30.00 -8.80 -4.49
CA GLY A 13 29.15 -9.02 -3.32
C GLY A 13 27.69 -9.36 -3.70
N SER A 14 26.94 -9.90 -2.74
CA SER A 14 25.51 -10.21 -2.91
C SER A 14 24.71 -8.93 -3.16
N ALA A 15 24.02 -8.84 -4.30
CA ALA A 15 23.04 -7.78 -4.54
C ALA A 15 21.74 -8.10 -3.79
N LEU A 16 21.27 -7.17 -2.98
CA LEU A 16 19.95 -7.25 -2.34
C LEU A 16 18.92 -6.55 -3.23
N ALA A 17 17.78 -7.18 -3.46
CA ALA A 17 16.67 -6.53 -4.13
C ALA A 17 16.13 -5.39 -3.25
N GLN A 18 16.05 -4.18 -3.81
CA GLN A 18 15.51 -3.02 -3.11
C GLN A 18 14.04 -2.85 -3.47
N GLY A 19 13.15 -3.06 -2.49
CA GLY A 19 11.72 -2.84 -2.63
C GLY A 19 11.31 -1.48 -2.05
N THR A 20 10.29 -0.87 -2.63
CA THR A 20 9.56 0.24 -2.00
C THR A 20 8.28 -0.31 -1.37
N GLY A 21 7.74 0.36 -0.35
CA GLY A 21 6.47 0.00 0.29
C GLY A 21 5.26 0.23 -0.61
N ARG A 22 5.23 -0.37 -1.82
CA ARG A 22 4.23 -0.15 -2.87
C ARG A 22 2.80 -0.49 -2.47
N SER A 23 2.61 -1.27 -1.41
CA SER A 23 1.29 -1.45 -0.81
C SER A 23 0.68 -0.14 -0.33
N LEU A 24 1.51 0.88 -0.01
CA LEU A 24 1.10 2.22 0.38
C LEU A 24 0.63 3.10 -0.79
N ASP A 25 0.92 2.71 -2.03
CA ASP A 25 0.49 3.46 -3.22
C ASP A 25 -1.00 3.17 -3.54
N ILE A 26 -1.54 2.08 -2.99
CA ILE A 26 -2.92 1.64 -3.22
C ILE A 26 -3.78 2.13 -2.07
N GLN A 27 -4.69 3.05 -2.36
CA GLN A 27 -5.57 3.67 -1.38
C GLN A 27 -6.69 2.70 -0.97
N PRO A 28 -6.89 2.42 0.34
CA PRO A 28 -8.02 1.67 0.85
C PRO A 28 -9.29 2.53 0.94
N GLY A 29 -10.44 1.86 1.06
CA GLY A 29 -11.75 2.47 1.20
C GLY A 29 -12.46 2.69 -0.13
N GLY A 30 -13.55 1.95 -0.37
CA GLY A 30 -14.32 2.05 -1.61
C GLY A 30 -15.00 3.41 -1.79
N ARG A 31 -15.44 4.03 -0.69
CA ARG A 31 -16.10 5.35 -0.70
C ARG A 31 -15.14 6.46 -1.12
N GLN A 32 -13.96 6.49 -0.49
CA GLN A 32 -12.90 7.46 -0.72
C GLN A 32 -12.38 7.36 -2.16
N ASN A 33 -12.16 6.13 -2.64
CA ASN A 33 -11.76 5.88 -4.03
C ASN A 33 -12.86 6.27 -5.03
N GLY A 34 -14.13 5.98 -4.75
CA GLY A 34 -15.27 6.38 -5.58
C GLY A 34 -15.43 7.90 -5.70
N MET A 35 -14.95 8.66 -4.71
CA MET A 35 -14.90 10.13 -4.72
C MET A 35 -13.64 10.71 -5.37
N GLY A 36 -12.84 9.90 -6.09
CA GLY A 36 -11.61 10.35 -6.73
C GLY A 36 -10.44 10.57 -5.76
N GLY A 37 -10.43 9.83 -4.65
CA GLY A 37 -9.37 9.89 -3.65
C GLY A 37 -9.51 11.04 -2.64
N ALA A 38 -10.75 11.48 -2.39
CA ALA A 38 -11.04 12.60 -1.48
C ALA A 38 -11.06 12.20 0.01
N GLY A 39 -10.44 11.08 0.40
CA GLY A 39 -10.54 10.53 1.76
C GLY A 39 -9.95 11.42 2.86
N VAL A 40 -9.02 12.32 2.52
CA VAL A 40 -8.38 13.25 3.46
C VAL A 40 -9.38 14.20 4.13
N ALA A 41 -10.49 14.51 3.44
CA ALA A 41 -11.54 15.41 3.91
C ALA A 41 -12.69 14.70 4.64
N LEU A 42 -12.65 13.37 4.75
CA LEU A 42 -13.66 12.55 5.42
C LEU A 42 -13.10 12.09 6.78
N ILE A 43 -13.95 11.93 7.80
CA ILE A 43 -13.54 11.48 9.15
C ILE A 43 -14.47 10.36 9.69
N GLU A 44 -15.48 9.97 8.91
CA GLU A 44 -16.60 9.16 9.41
C GLU A 44 -16.31 7.65 9.50
N ASP A 45 -15.14 7.17 9.05
CA ASP A 45 -14.77 5.75 9.11
C ASP A 45 -13.33 5.51 9.58
N ALA A 46 -13.04 4.25 9.89
CA ALA A 46 -11.74 3.83 10.42
C ALA A 46 -10.61 4.05 9.40
N THR A 47 -10.88 3.86 8.10
CA THR A 47 -9.87 4.06 7.05
C THR A 47 -9.48 5.53 6.90
N ALA A 48 -10.43 6.45 7.06
CA ALA A 48 -10.18 7.89 6.98
C ALA A 48 -9.14 8.35 8.01
N ALA A 49 -9.23 7.86 9.24
CA ALA A 49 -8.29 8.19 10.30
C ALA A 49 -6.92 7.50 10.13
N THR A 50 -6.91 6.19 9.82
CA THR A 50 -5.67 5.40 9.86
C THR A 50 -4.81 5.52 8.60
N TRP A 51 -5.42 5.78 7.44
CA TRP A 51 -4.71 5.90 6.15
C TRP A 51 -4.68 7.32 5.62
N TRP A 52 -5.83 8.01 5.61
CA TRP A 52 -5.99 9.25 4.85
C TRP A 52 -5.57 10.50 5.62
N ASN A 53 -6.00 10.61 6.88
CA ASN A 53 -5.76 11.78 7.71
C ASN A 53 -5.78 11.43 9.21
N PRO A 54 -4.62 11.17 9.84
CA PRO A 54 -4.55 10.84 11.26
C PRO A 54 -5.00 11.96 12.20
N ALA A 55 -5.08 13.22 11.74
CA ALA A 55 -5.65 14.30 12.54
C ALA A 55 -7.15 14.10 12.81
N GLY A 56 -7.84 13.29 12.00
CA GLY A 56 -9.24 12.91 12.19
C GLY A 56 -9.50 12.12 13.47
N LEU A 57 -8.49 11.41 14.02
CA LEU A 57 -8.62 10.64 15.26
C LEU A 57 -9.10 11.48 16.45
N GLY A 58 -8.78 12.77 16.48
CA GLY A 58 -9.25 13.68 17.53
C GLY A 58 -10.77 13.92 17.54
N PHE A 59 -11.46 13.55 16.46
CA PHE A 59 -12.91 13.75 16.28
C PHE A 59 -13.70 12.44 16.22
N VAL A 60 -13.04 11.30 16.45
CA VAL A 60 -13.72 10.00 16.45
C VAL A 60 -14.55 9.85 17.73
N GLU A 61 -15.86 9.71 17.56
CA GLU A 61 -16.79 9.59 18.70
C GLU A 61 -17.05 8.14 19.12
N ARG A 62 -16.81 7.18 18.21
CA ARG A 62 -17.16 5.76 18.38
C ARG A 62 -16.11 4.87 17.73
N PRO A 63 -15.83 3.67 18.28
CA PRO A 63 -14.96 2.70 17.63
C PRO A 63 -15.57 2.27 16.30
N ALA A 64 -14.72 2.10 15.28
CA ALA A 64 -15.10 1.67 13.95
C ALA A 64 -14.22 0.48 13.53
N ILE A 65 -14.66 -0.27 12.52
CA ILE A 65 -13.86 -1.30 11.86
C ILE A 65 -14.18 -1.19 10.38
N GLU A 66 -13.17 -1.25 9.52
CA GLU A 66 -13.36 -1.25 8.07
C GLU A 66 -12.48 -2.30 7.39
N LEU A 67 -13.07 -2.96 6.40
CA LEU A 67 -12.42 -3.97 5.57
C LEU A 67 -12.58 -3.57 4.10
N THR A 68 -11.47 -3.53 3.37
CA THR A 68 -11.42 -3.25 1.94
C THR A 68 -10.93 -4.47 1.19
N TYR A 69 -11.61 -4.81 0.09
CA TYR A 69 -11.18 -5.77 -0.91
C TYR A 69 -11.21 -5.11 -2.30
N ALA A 70 -10.15 -5.25 -3.08
CA ALA A 70 -10.09 -4.77 -4.46
C ALA A 70 -9.35 -5.74 -5.37
N GLN A 71 -9.94 -6.05 -6.53
CA GLN A 71 -9.26 -6.78 -7.61
C GLN A 71 -8.47 -5.78 -8.46
N LEU A 72 -7.13 -5.88 -8.48
CA LEU A 72 -6.29 -4.83 -9.10
C LEU A 72 -6.19 -4.95 -10.62
N VAL A 73 -6.26 -6.17 -11.16
CA VAL A 73 -6.18 -6.43 -12.61
C VAL A 73 -7.35 -7.31 -13.06
N PRO A 74 -8.59 -6.79 -12.98
CA PRO A 74 -9.78 -7.53 -13.38
C PRO A 74 -9.69 -7.92 -14.87
N GLY A 75 -10.02 -9.18 -15.18
CA GLY A 75 -9.98 -9.72 -16.53
C GLY A 75 -8.61 -10.21 -17.01
N LEU A 76 -7.51 -9.91 -16.31
CA LEU A 76 -6.18 -10.44 -16.63
C LEU A 76 -5.75 -11.55 -15.67
N ALA A 77 -5.93 -11.33 -14.36
CA ALA A 77 -5.53 -12.28 -13.33
C ALA A 77 -6.53 -12.21 -12.17
N SER A 78 -6.95 -13.36 -11.64
CA SER A 78 -7.93 -13.45 -10.53
C SER A 78 -7.27 -13.52 -9.15
N ASP A 79 -5.97 -13.74 -9.08
CA ASP A 79 -5.18 -13.91 -7.85
C ASP A 79 -4.53 -12.60 -7.36
N VAL A 80 -4.55 -11.55 -8.18
CA VAL A 80 -3.99 -10.24 -7.81
C VAL A 80 -5.06 -9.37 -7.14
N SER A 81 -5.12 -9.46 -5.81
CA SER A 81 -6.05 -8.69 -4.98
C SER A 81 -5.34 -7.87 -3.90
N TYR A 82 -5.98 -6.76 -3.52
CA TYR A 82 -5.59 -5.91 -2.41
C TYR A 82 -6.60 -6.05 -1.29
N ASN A 83 -6.10 -6.32 -0.09
CA ASN A 83 -6.90 -6.46 1.12
C ASN A 83 -6.35 -5.52 2.20
N TYR A 84 -7.23 -4.75 2.82
CA TYR A 84 -6.85 -3.83 3.90
C TYR A 84 -7.89 -3.90 5.01
N GLY A 85 -7.43 -3.88 6.25
CA GLY A 85 -8.29 -3.91 7.44
C GLY A 85 -7.79 -2.93 8.49
N THR A 86 -8.70 -2.19 9.09
CA THR A 86 -8.42 -1.19 10.10
C THR A 86 -9.54 -1.09 11.13
N TYR A 87 -9.23 -0.48 12.28
CA TYR A 87 -10.06 -0.34 13.46
C TYR A 87 -9.83 1.05 14.05
#